data_AF-A0A368FW21-F1
#
_entry.id   AF-A0A368FW21-F1
#
_cell.length_a   1.000
_cell.length_b   1.000
_cell.length_c   1.000
_cell.angle_alpha   90.00
_cell.angle_beta   90.00
_cell.angle_gamma   90.00
#
_symmetry.space_group_name_H-M   'P 1'
#
loop_
_entity.id
_entity.type
_entity.pdbx_description
1 polymer ?
#
loop_
_entity_poly.entity_id
_entity_poly.type
_entity_poly.pdbx_seq_one_letter_code
_entity_poly.pdbx_strand_id
1 'polypeptide(L)'
;MQKGQFLMKRDGDGYIYNTGNAARNLEYKFKLGETFTDIGYDGKQHKITISVEGDKLKEVHFNLERDTGGEDVFFYSIQNGNLISRDLVVVGSVSEMAKEK
;
A
#
# COMPACT_ATOMS: atom_id res chain seq x y z
N MET A 1 -11.82 -8.28 -18.10
CA MET A 1 -10.83 -8.02 -17.03
C MET A 1 -9.69 -7.20 -17.64
N GLN A 2 -9.41 -6.01 -17.11
CA GLN A 2 -8.20 -5.28 -17.51
C GLN A 2 -6.99 -5.94 -16.83
N LYS A 3 -5.88 -6.10 -17.55
CA LYS A 3 -4.65 -6.65 -16.99
C LYS A 3 -4.02 -5.58 -16.10
N GLY A 4 -3.95 -5.87 -14.80
CA GLY A 4 -3.16 -5.09 -13.86
C GLY A 4 -1.68 -5.46 -13.95
N GLN A 5 -0.82 -4.62 -13.38
CA GLN A 5 0.59 -4.92 -13.22
C GLN A 5 1.03 -4.72 -11.77
N PHE A 6 2.03 -5.50 -11.38
CA PHE A 6 2.76 -5.36 -10.14
C PHE A 6 4.23 -5.63 -10.48
N LEU A 7 5.04 -4.58 -10.52
CA LEU A 7 6.47 -4.70 -10.81
C LEU A 7 7.23 -3.85 -9.80
N MET A 8 7.99 -4.50 -8.93
CA MET A 8 8.87 -3.84 -7.99
C MET A 8 10.31 -4.18 -8.32
N LYS A 9 11.15 -3.15 -8.42
CA LYS A 9 12.59 -3.29 -8.68
C LYS A 9 13.38 -2.43 -7.72
N ARG A 10 14.56 -2.89 -7.34
CA ARG A 10 15.49 -2.12 -6.50
C ARG A 10 16.06 -0.96 -7.31
N ASP A 11 16.21 0.20 -6.67
CA ASP A 11 16.78 1.41 -7.24
C ASP A 11 17.67 2.08 -6.17
N GLY A 12 18.98 1.79 -6.21
CA GLY A 12 19.91 2.20 -5.16
C GLY A 12 19.56 1.63 -3.78
N ASP A 13 19.34 2.53 -2.82
CA ASP A 13 18.91 2.20 -1.45
C ASP A 13 17.38 2.12 -1.29
N GLY A 14 16.62 2.37 -2.36
CA GLY A 14 15.17 2.29 -2.40
C GLY A 14 14.65 1.33 -3.48
N TYR A 15 13.39 1.56 -3.85
CA TYR A 15 12.64 0.76 -4.82
C TYR A 15 11.82 1.65 -5.75
N ILE A 16 11.66 1.18 -6.98
CA ILE A 16 10.63 1.64 -7.91
C ILE A 16 9.54 0.57 -7.95
N TYR A 17 8.29 0.97 -7.74
CA TYR A 17 7.12 0.10 -7.83
C TYR A 17 6.12 0.63 -8.85
N ASN A 18 5.94 -0.10 -9.93
CA ASN A 18 4.95 0.17 -10.97
C ASN A 18 3.70 -0.69 -10.73
N THR A 19 2.55 -0.03 -10.56
CA THR A 19 1.27 -0.68 -10.23
C THR A 19 0.10 -0.04 -10.99
N GLY A 20 -1.07 -0.70 -10.97
CA GLY A 20 -2.27 -0.24 -11.66
C GLY A 20 -2.54 -1.03 -12.95
N ASN A 21 -3.11 -0.38 -13.96
CA ASN A 21 -3.50 -1.01 -15.24
C ASN A 21 -3.42 -0.01 -16.41
N ALA A 22 -3.88 -0.42 -17.59
CA ALA A 22 -3.83 0.40 -18.80
C ALA A 22 -4.61 1.73 -18.70
N ALA A 23 -5.62 1.84 -17.83
CA ALA A 23 -6.38 3.07 -17.62
C ALA A 23 -5.66 4.04 -16.66
N ARG A 24 -4.95 3.51 -15.67
CA ARG A 24 -4.19 4.30 -14.69
C ARG A 24 -2.98 3.51 -14.22
N ASN A 25 -1.81 4.00 -14.59
CA ASN A 25 -0.52 3.45 -14.19
C ASN A 25 0.12 4.38 -13.16
N LEU A 26 0.64 3.80 -12.07
CA LEU A 26 1.30 4.51 -10.99
C LEU A 26 2.75 4.04 -10.91
N GLU A 27 3.65 4.96 -10.57
CA GLU A 27 5.04 4.66 -10.25
C GLU A 27 5.40 5.30 -8.92
N TYR A 28 5.73 4.47 -7.93
CA TYR A 28 6.19 4.93 -6.62
C TYR A 28 7.69 4.74 -6.50
N LYS A 29 8.37 5.76 -5.94
CA LYS A 29 9.78 5.70 -5.53
C LYS A 29 9.85 5.83 -4.02
N PHE A 30 10.34 4.80 -3.35
CA PHE A 30 10.23 4.72 -1.89
C PHE A 30 11.35 3.87 -1.27
N LYS A 31 11.46 3.96 0.06
CA LYS A 31 12.27 3.06 0.87
C LYS A 31 11.34 2.21 1.74
N LEU A 32 11.70 0.95 1.93
CA LEU A 32 10.88 0.04 2.75
C LEU A 32 10.77 0.58 4.19
N GLY A 33 9.55 0.65 4.70
CA GLY A 33 9.22 1.11 6.05
C GLY A 33 9.12 2.63 6.20
N GLU A 34 9.51 3.42 5.19
CA GLU A 34 9.37 4.88 5.22
C GLU A 34 8.01 5.31 4.64
N THR A 35 7.34 6.24 5.31
CA THR A 35 6.11 6.85 4.80
C THR A 35 6.46 7.95 3.79
N PHE A 36 5.78 7.92 2.65
CA PHE A 36 5.84 8.97 1.63
C PHE A 36 4.42 9.43 1.26
N THR A 37 4.31 10.48 0.45
CA THR A 37 3.01 11.00 -0.01
C THR A 37 2.97 11.00 -1.53
N ASP A 38 1.95 10.37 -2.10
CA ASP A 38 1.76 10.28 -3.54
C ASP A 38 0.27 10.09 -3.89
N ILE A 39 -0.05 10.01 -5.17
CA ILE A 39 -1.39 9.78 -5.68
C ILE A 39 -1.73 8.28 -5.61
N GLY A 40 -2.82 7.97 -4.90
CA GLY A 40 -3.42 6.64 -4.84
C GLY A 40 -4.13 6.27 -6.15
N TYR A 41 -4.55 5.01 -6.27
CA TYR A 41 -5.24 4.53 -7.47
C TYR A 41 -6.59 5.23 -7.73
N ASP A 42 -7.25 5.70 -6.67
CA ASP A 42 -8.46 6.53 -6.74
C ASP A 42 -8.20 7.95 -7.30
N GLY A 43 -6.94 8.36 -7.44
CA GLY A 43 -6.54 9.67 -7.92
C GLY A 43 -6.50 10.74 -6.82
N LYS A 44 -6.54 10.33 -5.54
CA LYS A 44 -6.44 11.20 -4.38
C LYS A 44 -5.06 11.15 -3.76
N GLN A 45 -4.72 12.16 -2.96
CA GLN A 45 -3.45 12.19 -2.26
C GLN A 45 -3.47 11.26 -1.03
N HIS A 46 -2.50 10.36 -0.94
CA HIS A 46 -2.38 9.38 0.14
C HIS A 46 -1.04 9.51 0.86
N LYS A 47 -1.01 9.26 2.17
CA LYS A 47 0.21 8.81 2.84
C LYS A 47 0.34 7.31 2.64
N ILE A 48 1.48 6.87 2.11
CA ILE A 48 1.73 5.50 1.71
C ILE A 48 2.95 4.98 2.47
N THR A 49 2.83 3.79 3.05
CA THR A 49 3.97 3.06 3.62
C THR A 49 3.99 1.66 3.04
N ILE A 50 5.13 1.27 2.46
CA ILE A 50 5.34 -0.08 1.94
C ILE A 50 6.45 -0.72 2.78
N SER A 51 6.17 -1.87 3.38
CA SER A 51 7.07 -2.60 4.26
C SER A 51 7.03 -4.11 3.99
N VAL A 52 7.95 -4.86 4.59
CA VAL A 52 7.95 -6.33 4.55
C VAL A 52 7.64 -6.85 5.95
N GLU A 53 6.64 -7.72 6.06
CA GLU A 53 6.28 -8.43 7.29
C GLU A 53 6.40 -9.95 7.03
N GLY A 54 7.52 -10.53 7.47
CA GLY A 54 7.84 -11.93 7.20
C GLY A 54 8.06 -12.17 5.70
N ASP A 55 7.21 -13.00 5.10
CA ASP A 55 7.22 -13.35 3.67
C ASP A 55 6.27 -12.50 2.81
N LYS A 56 5.67 -11.46 3.40
CA LYS A 56 4.65 -10.63 2.75
C LYS A 56 5.13 -9.20 2.56
N LEU A 57 4.75 -8.61 1.44
CA LEU A 57 4.79 -7.16 1.28
C LEU A 57 3.49 -6.59 1.87
N LYS A 58 3.61 -5.57 2.73
CA LYS A 58 2.49 -4.81 3.27
C LYS A 58 2.52 -3.41 2.66
N GLU A 59 1.39 -2.96 2.16
CA GLU A 59 1.19 -1.62 1.60
C GLU A 59 0.02 -0.98 2.35
N VAL A 60 0.26 0.16 2.99
CA VAL A 60 -0.72 0.90 3.79
C VAL A 60 -1.00 2.23 3.11
N HIS A 61 -2.27 2.52 2.88
CA HIS A 61 -2.75 3.76 2.30
C HIS A 61 -3.66 4.50 3.29
N PHE A 62 -3.31 5.75 3.57
CA PHE A 62 -4.18 6.69 4.27
C PHE A 62 -4.57 7.81 3.32
N ASN A 63 -5.83 7.81 2.86
CA ASN A 63 -6.37 8.84 1.97
C ASN A 63 -6.54 10.16 2.74
N LEU A 64 -5.84 11.22 2.31
CA LEU A 64 -5.82 12.53 2.96
C LEU A 64 -7.06 13.39 2.67
N GLU A 65 -7.89 12.96 1.73
CA GLU A 65 -9.09 13.66 1.26
C GLU A 65 -10.39 12.96 1.66
N ARG A 66 -10.32 11.89 2.46
CA ARG A 66 -11.50 11.15 2.94
C ARG A 66 -12.01 11.75 4.25
N ASP A 67 -13.29 12.10 4.30
CA ASP A 67 -13.94 12.68 5.50
C ASP A 67 -14.04 11.69 6.67
N THR A 68 -14.06 10.38 6.39
CA THR A 68 -14.10 9.31 7.39
C THR A 68 -12.79 8.54 7.34
N GLY A 69 -12.10 8.49 8.48
CA GLY A 69 -10.76 7.91 8.60
C GLY A 69 -10.73 6.38 8.49
N GLY A 70 -9.60 5.86 8.02
CA GLY A 70 -9.31 4.44 7.92
C GLY A 70 -8.07 4.22 7.05
N GLU A 71 -7.32 3.17 7.36
CA GLU A 71 -6.20 2.73 6.52
C GLU A 71 -6.69 1.61 5.60
N ASP A 72 -6.40 1.74 4.32
CA ASP A 72 -6.51 0.63 3.38
C ASP A 72 -5.18 -0.15 3.45
N VAL A 73 -5.21 -1.38 3.94
CA VAL A 73 -4.03 -2.23 4.13
C VAL A 73 -4.08 -3.37 3.14
N PHE A 74 -3.03 -3.52 2.33
CA PHE A 74 -2.88 -4.60 1.36
C PHE A 74 -1.70 -5.48 1.74
N PHE A 75 -1.91 -6.80 1.68
CA PHE A 75 -0.86 -7.79 1.82
C PHE A 75 -0.66 -8.54 0.51
N TYR A 76 0.57 -8.61 0.04
CA TYR A 76 0.96 -9.37 -1.13
C TYR A 76 1.85 -10.55 -0.72
N SER A 77 1.53 -11.73 -1.24
CA SER A 77 2.30 -12.96 -1.04
C SER A 77 2.40 -13.76 -2.33
N ILE A 78 3.46 -14.56 -2.47
CA ILE A 78 3.59 -15.50 -3.58
C ILE A 78 3.11 -16.87 -3.11
N GLN A 79 2.12 -17.44 -3.81
CA GLN A 79 1.59 -18.76 -3.55
C GLN A 79 1.54 -19.55 -4.85
N ASN A 80 2.27 -20.67 -4.92
CA ASN A 80 2.34 -21.53 -6.11
C ASN A 80 2.67 -20.77 -7.40
N GLY A 81 3.62 -19.82 -7.33
CA GLY A 81 4.02 -18.98 -8.46
C GLY A 81 3.05 -17.85 -8.81
N ASN A 82 1.95 -17.67 -8.07
CA ASN A 82 0.99 -16.60 -8.27
C ASN A 82 1.14 -15.52 -7.20
N LEU A 83 1.02 -14.26 -7.61
CA LEU A 83 0.90 -13.12 -6.69
C LEU A 83 -0.54 -13.06 -6.16
N ILE A 84 -0.70 -13.18 -4.84
CA ILE A 84 -1.98 -13.06 -4.15
C ILE A 84 -1.99 -11.75 -3.38
N SER A 85 -2.94 -10.87 -3.71
CA SER A 85 -3.26 -9.67 -2.93
C SER A 85 -4.44 -9.94 -2.01
N ARG A 86 -4.37 -9.46 -0.76
CA ARG A 86 -5.47 -9.46 0.20
C ARG A 86 -5.60 -8.05 0.78
N ASP A 87 -6.80 -7.51 0.73
CA ASP A 87 -7.15 -6.23 1.33
C ASP A 87 -7.74 -6.42 2.74
N LEU A 88 -7.41 -5.50 3.62
CA LEU A 88 -8.03 -5.31 4.92
C LEU A 88 -8.26 -3.81 5.09
N VAL A 89 -9.53 -3.39 5.13
CA VAL A 89 -9.88 -2.03 5.51
C VAL A 89 -9.89 -1.98 7.03
N VAL A 90 -8.91 -1.28 7.62
CA VAL A 90 -8.89 -1.02 9.06
C VAL A 90 -9.68 0.25 9.29
N VAL A 91 -10.97 0.09 9.58
CA VAL A 91 -11.81 1.21 10.01
C VAL A 91 -11.39 1.61 11.42
N GLY A 92 -10.79 2.78 11.56
CA GLY A 92 -10.42 3.32 12.86
C GLY A 92 -11.68 3.60 13.68
N SER A 93 -12.02 2.72 14.61
CA SER A 93 -12.80 3.15 15.77
C SER A 93 -11.90 4.04 16.61
N VAL A 94 -12.27 5.30 16.80
CA VAL A 94 -11.58 6.21 17.73
C VAL A 94 -11.85 5.72 19.17
N SER A 95 -11.24 4.62 19.60
CA SER A 95 -11.07 4.23 21.00
C SER A 95 -10.39 2.86 21.13
N GLU A 96 -9.06 2.83 21.13
CA GLU A 96 -8.30 1.86 21.94
C GLU A 96 -6.86 2.34 22.15
N MET A 97 -6.71 3.61 22.54
CA MET A 97 -5.61 4.01 23.43
C MET A 97 -6.15 4.04 24.86
N ALA A 98 -6.47 2.88 25.40
CA ALA A 98 -6.67 2.70 26.83
C ALA A 98 -5.40 2.08 27.41
N LYS A 99 -4.50 2.97 27.86
CA LYS A 99 -3.56 2.83 28.97
C LYS A 99 -3.34 1.39 29.48
N GLU A 100 -2.17 0.83 29.19
CA GLU A 100 -1.51 0.04 30.24
C GLU A 100 -0.81 1.01 31.18
N LYS A 101 -1.25 0.95 32.43
CA LYS A 101 -0.69 1.59 33.61
C LYS A 101 0.30 0.63 34.26
#